data_AF-A0A0G1BHP4-F1
#
_entry.id   AF-A0A0G1BHP4-F1
#
_cell.length_a   1.000
_cell.length_b   1.000
_cell.length_c   1.000
_cell.angle_alpha   90.00
_cell.angle_beta   90.00
_cell.angle_gamma   90.00
#
_symmetry.space_group_name_H-M   'P 1'
#
loop_
_entity.id
_entity.type
_entity.pdbx_description
1 polymer ?
#
loop_
_entity_poly.entity_id
_entity_poly.type
_entity_poly.pdbx_seq_one_letter_code
_entity_poly.pdbx_strand_id
1 'polypeptide(L)' 'NFEICVKEPPVKGRANAAIIEALAKHFGVSLSKVRLISGFASRQKVIEIEK' A
#
# COMPACT_ATOMS: atom_id res chain seq x y z
N ASN A 1 -7.21 -8.23 -11.07
CA ASN A 1 -5.86 -7.67 -10.80
C ASN A 1 -6.05 -6.21 -10.44
N PHE A 2 -5.56 -5.74 -9.29
CA PHE A 2 -5.63 -4.32 -8.94
C PHE A 2 -4.32 -3.65 -9.34
N GLU A 3 -4.41 -2.49 -10.00
CA GLU A 3 -3.25 -1.66 -10.33
C GLU A 3 -3.33 -0.36 -9.54
N ILE A 4 -2.23 -0.02 -8.87
CA ILE A 4 -2.13 1.15 -8.00
C ILE A 4 -0.93 1.96 -8.48
N CYS A 5 -1.19 3.17 -8.96
CA CYS A 5 -0.17 4.09 -9.42
C CYS A 5 0.05 5.17 -8.36
N VAL A 6 1.25 5.19 -7.78
CA VAL A 6 1.70 6.24 -6.85
C VAL A 6 2.76 7.10 -7.52
N LYS A 7 2.83 8.38 -7.13
CA LYS A 7 3.83 9.32 -7.67
C LYS A 7 5.19 9.13 -7.00
N GLU A 8 5.18 8.59 -5.79
CA GLU A 8 6.34 8.42 -4.94
C GLU A 8 7.26 7.33 -5.50
N PRO A 9 8.59 7.58 -5.54
CA PRO A 9 9.51 6.56 -6.00
C PRO A 9 9.58 5.39 -5.01
N PRO A 10 9.90 4.16 -5.46
CA PRO A 10 10.07 2.98 -4.60
C PRO A 10 11.40 3.02 -3.81
N VAL A 11 11.82 4.20 -3.37
CA VAL A 11 13.07 4.45 -2.65
C VAL A 11 12.73 4.71 -1.19
N LYS A 12 13.46 4.05 -0.28
CA LYS A 12 13.28 4.18 1.18
C LYS A 12 11.84 3.92 1.66
N GLY A 13 11.09 3.04 0.98
CA GLY A 13 9.73 2.69 1.37
C GLY A 13 8.65 3.76 1.10
N ARG A 14 8.99 4.87 0.43
CA ARG A 14 8.01 5.96 0.16
C ARG A 14 6.81 5.50 -0.68
N ALA A 15 7.04 4.70 -1.71
CA ALA A 15 5.95 4.08 -2.46
C ALA A 15 5.06 3.17 -1.61
N ASN A 16 5.61 2.50 -0.58
CA ASN A 16 4.81 1.62 0.30
C ASN A 16 3.86 2.45 1.15
N ALA A 17 4.34 3.55 1.72
CA ALA A 17 3.53 4.49 2.49
C ALA A 17 2.40 5.08 1.64
N ALA A 18 2.71 5.56 0.44
CA ALA A 18 1.71 6.12 -0.49
C ALA A 18 0.64 5.09 -0.89
N ILE A 19 1.02 3.82 -1.11
CA ILE A 19 0.06 2.74 -1.41
C ILE A 19 -0.87 2.50 -0.21
N ILE A 20 -0.32 2.41 1.00
CA ILE A 20 -1.09 2.19 2.24
C ILE A 20 -2.10 3.32 2.44
N GLU A 21 -1.68 4.57 2.25
CA GLU A 21 -2.56 5.75 2.35
C GLU A 21 -3.66 5.74 1.29
N ALA A 22 -3.31 5.45 0.04
CA ALA A 22 -4.28 5.37 -1.06
C ALA A 22 -5.34 4.29 -0.79
N LEU A 23 -4.93 3.12 -0.29
CA LEU A 23 -5.82 2.02 0.05
C LEU A 23 -6.72 2.36 1.25
N ALA A 24 -6.15 2.90 2.33
CA ALA A 24 -6.92 3.30 3.51
C ALA A 24 -8.02 4.31 3.14
N LYS A 25 -7.69 5.31 2.31
CA LYS A 25 -8.66 6.29 1.80
C LYS A 25 -9.72 5.66 0.90
N HIS A 26 -9.32 4.75 0.01
CA HIS A 26 -10.24 4.09 -0.91
C HIS A 26 -11.27 3.21 -0.18
N PHE A 27 -10.83 2.48 0.85
CA PHE A 27 -11.69 1.56 1.61
C PHE A 27 -12.34 2.20 2.84
N GLY A 28 -11.98 3.44 3.20
CA GLY A 28 -12.53 4.15 4.35
C GLY A 28 -12.10 3.56 5.70
N VAL A 29 -10.93 2.94 5.77
CA VAL A 29 -10.38 2.32 6.98
C VAL A 29 -9.21 3.15 7.53
N SER A 30 -8.85 2.95 8.80
CA SER A 30 -7.66 3.58 9.38
C SER A 30 -6.37 2.99 8.79
N LEU A 31 -5.30 3.78 8.73
CA LEU A 31 -3.99 3.34 8.24
C LEU A 31 -3.45 2.12 9.00
N SER A 32 -3.76 2.03 10.30
CA SER A 32 -3.37 0.91 11.16
C SER A 32 -3.96 -0.45 10.74
N LYS A 33 -5.07 -0.43 10.00
CA LYS A 33 -5.74 -1.62 9.46
C LYS A 33 -5.24 -2.02 8.08
N VAL A 34 -4.32 -1.27 7.48
CA VAL A 34 -3.74 -1.58 6.17
C VAL A 34 -2.27 -1.94 6.36
N ARG A 35 -1.91 -3.18 6.05
CA ARG A 35 -0.56 -3.73 6.30
C ARG A 35 0.03 -4.36 5.07
N LEU A 36 1.28 -4.01 4.76
CA LEU A 36 2.04 -4.68 3.72
C LEU A 36 2.59 -6.01 4.28
N ILE A 37 2.08 -7.13 3.80
CA ILE A 37 2.46 -8.47 4.25
C ILE A 37 3.69 -8.97 3.48
N SER A 38 3.79 -8.67 2.18
CA SER A 38 4.93 -9.06 1.36
C SER A 38 5.12 -8.16 0.13
N GLY A 39 6.31 -8.26 -0.48
CA GLY A 39 6.65 -7.48 -1.68
C GLY A 39 7.28 -6.11 -1.39
N PHE A 40 7.94 -5.94 -0.25
CA PHE A 40 8.62 -4.68 0.12
C PHE A 40 9.60 -4.17 -0.94
N ALA A 41 10.27 -5.07 -1.65
CA ALA A 41 11.21 -4.78 -2.75
C ALA A 41 10.66 -5.17 -4.14
N SER A 42 9.42 -5.64 -4.23
CA SER A 42 8.83 -6.18 -5.45
C SER A 42 7.73 -5.27 -6.02
N ARG A 43 7.49 -5.37 -7.33
CA ARG A 43 6.35 -4.69 -7.98
C ARG A 43 5.02 -5.28 -7.55
N GLN A 44 4.96 -6.61 -7.39
CA GLN A 44 3.81 -7.30 -6.83
C GLN A 44 3.86 -7.25 -5.31
N LYS A 45 2.77 -6.79 -4.69
CA LYS A 45 2.65 -6.58 -3.26
C LYS A 45 1.40 -7.27 -2.73
N VAL A 46 1.53 -7.91 -1.57
CA VAL A 46 0.38 -8.45 -0.85
C VAL A 46 0.10 -7.51 0.31
N ILE A 47 -1.06 -6.86 0.27
CA ILE A 47 -1.52 -5.94 1.30
C ILE A 47 -2.74 -6.58 1.96
N GLU A 48 -2.73 -6.60 3.29
CA GLU A 48 -3.86 -6.97 4.12
C GLU A 48 -4.64 -5.72 4.52
N ILE A 49 -5.97 -5.83 4.49
CA ILE A 49 -6.89 -4.77 4.88
C ILE A 49 -7.87 -5.38 5.87
N GLU A 50 -7.73 -5.03 7.15
CA GLU A 50 -8.70 -5.37 8.19
C GLU A 50 -9.86 -4.37 8.13
N LYS A 51 -11.11 -4.84 8.27
CA LYS A 51 -12.30 -3.96 8.27
C LYS A 51 -12.79 -3.65 9.68
#